data_AF-A0A8H4V183-F1
#
_entry.id   AF-A0A8H4V183-F1
#
_cell.length_a   1.000
_cell.length_b   1.000
_cell.length_c   1.000
_cell.angle_alpha   90.00
_cell.angle_beta   90.00
_cell.angle_gamma   90.00
#
_symmetry.space_group_name_H-M   'P 1'
#
loop_
_entity.id
_entity.type
_entity.pdbx_description
1 polymer ?
#
loop_
_entity_poly.entity_id
_entity_poly.type
_entity_poly.pdbx_seq_one_letter_code
_entity_poly.pdbx_strand_id
1 'polypeptide(L)'
;MMDVVDDEVAVPDIEEGEKKVDKMGRLLEGREYRVRTFTILNRGERLYMLSTEPARCIGFRDSYLFFQKHKMLYKIIIDDDAKRDLIERDIIPHSYKGRAIGVVTARSVFREFGAKIVIGGRKVIDDYDEKAALERGDTEGELAVPEDRLPPAGEEYNRNQYVAWHGASAVYHTGAPSVPLPVGKALDQKKRKVTVTGDNWMIEHARET
;
A
#
# COMPACT_ATOMS: atom_id res chain seq x y z
N MET A 1 -10.50 22.95 11.82
CA MET A 1 -10.13 21.56 12.19
C MET A 1 -11.20 20.68 11.59
N MET A 2 -10.85 19.64 10.83
CA MET A 2 -11.86 18.71 10.30
C MET A 2 -12.46 17.96 11.48
N ASP A 3 -13.78 17.76 11.46
CA ASP A 3 -14.45 16.99 12.51
C ASP A 3 -14.11 15.50 12.33
N VAL A 4 -13.82 14.81 13.43
CA VAL A 4 -13.39 13.42 13.43
C VAL A 4 -14.33 12.62 14.33
N VAL A 5 -15.03 11.66 13.74
CA VAL A 5 -16.01 10.81 14.40
C VAL A 5 -15.67 9.36 14.10
N ASP A 6 -15.63 8.52 15.14
CA ASP A 6 -15.26 7.10 15.03
C ASP A 6 -13.93 6.83 14.30
N ASP A 7 -12.93 7.67 14.57
CA ASP A 7 -11.61 7.66 13.93
C ASP A 7 -11.61 7.97 12.42
N GLU A 8 -12.68 8.54 11.88
CA GLU A 8 -12.81 8.94 10.48
C GLU A 8 -13.07 10.45 10.37
N VAL A 9 -12.57 11.08 9.31
CA VAL A 9 -12.99 12.44 9.00
C VAL A 9 -14.48 12.42 8.65
N ALA A 10 -15.28 13.27 9.31
CA ALA A 10 -16.69 13.38 9.03
C ALA A 10 -16.91 13.97 7.63
N VAL A 11 -17.42 13.16 6.73
CA VAL A 11 -17.76 13.51 5.35
C VAL A 11 -19.15 12.97 5.01
N PRO A 12 -19.98 13.71 4.23
CA PRO A 12 -21.33 13.28 3.89
C PRO A 12 -21.36 11.88 3.28
N ASP A 13 -22.31 11.06 3.72
CA ASP A 13 -22.52 9.73 3.15
C ASP A 13 -23.04 9.84 1.71
N ILE A 14 -22.66 8.88 0.87
CA ILE A 14 -23.13 8.76 -0.52
C ILE A 14 -23.88 7.44 -0.60
N GLU A 15 -25.15 7.49 -1.00
CA GLU A 15 -26.05 6.33 -0.91
C GLU A 15 -25.50 5.11 -1.68
N GLU A 16 -24.94 5.34 -2.87
CA GLU A 16 -24.33 4.31 -3.71
C GLU A 16 -23.08 3.71 -3.06
N GLY A 17 -22.25 4.54 -2.42
CA GLY A 17 -21.05 4.10 -1.70
C GLY A 17 -21.36 3.28 -0.45
N GLU A 18 -22.42 3.65 0.28
CA GLU A 18 -22.88 2.93 1.48
C GLU A 18 -23.43 1.52 1.18
N LYS A 19 -23.79 1.24 -0.08
CA LYS A 19 -24.16 -0.11 -0.53
C LYS A 19 -22.94 -1.02 -0.74
N LYS A 20 -21.73 -0.44 -0.76
CA LYS A 20 -20.48 -1.16 -1.07
C LYS A 20 -19.59 -1.38 0.16
N VAL A 21 -19.79 -0.61 1.22
CA VAL A 21 -19.05 -0.73 2.49
C VAL A 21 -19.95 -0.43 3.68
N ASP A 22 -19.87 -1.23 4.75
CA ASP A 22 -20.60 -0.96 5.99
C ASP A 22 -19.91 0.11 6.85
N LYS A 23 -20.58 0.54 7.93
CA LYS A 23 -20.02 1.52 8.87
C LYS A 23 -18.76 1.05 9.58
N MET A 24 -18.49 -0.26 9.64
CA MET A 24 -17.29 -0.85 10.26
C MET A 24 -16.14 -1.02 9.25
N GLY A 25 -16.35 -0.68 7.98
CA GLY A 25 -15.35 -0.82 6.92
C GLY A 25 -15.27 -2.23 6.33
N ARG A 26 -16.31 -3.06 6.45
CA ARG A 26 -16.42 -4.33 5.72
C ARG A 26 -17.01 -4.05 4.34
N LEU A 27 -16.31 -4.50 3.30
CA LEU A 27 -16.82 -4.40 1.94
C LEU A 27 -17.97 -5.39 1.74
N LEU A 28 -18.93 -5.00 0.90
CA LEU A 28 -20.16 -5.74 0.62
C LEU A 28 -20.14 -6.36 -0.78
N GLU A 29 -21.08 -7.28 -1.02
CA GLU A 29 -21.30 -7.95 -2.31
C GLU A 29 -20.06 -8.73 -2.82
N GLY A 30 -19.31 -9.35 -1.91
CA GLY A 30 -18.14 -10.18 -2.24
C GLY A 30 -16.89 -9.40 -2.62
N ARG A 31 -16.89 -8.07 -2.48
CA ARG A 31 -15.69 -7.24 -2.62
C ARG A 31 -14.72 -7.52 -1.48
N GLU A 32 -13.43 -7.48 -1.80
CA GLU A 32 -12.37 -7.73 -0.84
C GLU A 32 -11.23 -6.73 -1.01
N TYR A 33 -10.59 -6.34 0.09
CA TYR A 33 -9.46 -5.42 0.07
C TYR A 33 -8.18 -6.10 -0.44
N ARG A 34 -7.39 -5.34 -1.20
CA ARG A 34 -6.06 -5.73 -1.68
C ARG A 34 -4.99 -5.77 -0.58
N VAL A 35 -5.27 -5.10 0.53
CA VAL A 35 -4.41 -5.05 1.72
C VAL A 35 -5.10 -5.72 2.89
N ARG A 36 -4.34 -6.05 3.94
CA ARG A 36 -4.89 -6.70 5.12
C ARG A 36 -5.68 -5.70 5.95
N THR A 37 -6.75 -6.19 6.55
CA THR A 37 -7.54 -5.48 7.55
C THR A 37 -7.50 -6.20 8.88
N PHE A 38 -7.66 -5.46 9.97
CA PHE A 38 -7.70 -6.01 11.32
C PHE A 38 -8.50 -5.11 12.26
N THR A 39 -8.98 -5.70 13.36
CA THR A 39 -9.54 -4.96 14.49
C THR A 39 -8.44 -4.58 15.48
N ILE A 40 -8.67 -3.51 16.24
CA ILE A 40 -7.75 -3.02 17.27
C ILE A 40 -8.37 -3.25 18.64
N LEU A 41 -7.56 -3.73 19.59
CA LEU A 41 -7.97 -3.89 20.99
C LEU A 41 -8.63 -2.60 21.51
N ASN A 42 -9.76 -2.74 22.21
CA ASN A 42 -10.54 -1.63 22.78
C ASN A 42 -11.08 -0.61 21.77
N ARG A 43 -11.18 -0.96 20.47
CA ARG A 43 -11.77 -0.10 19.42
C ARG A 43 -12.96 -0.74 18.68
N GLY A 44 -13.61 -1.71 19.33
CA GLY A 44 -14.76 -2.41 18.75
C GLY A 44 -14.40 -3.25 17.53
N GLU A 45 -15.36 -3.39 16.61
CA GLU A 45 -15.22 -4.25 15.43
C GLU A 45 -14.86 -3.50 14.14
N ARG A 46 -14.55 -2.21 14.23
CA ARG A 46 -14.13 -1.42 13.07
C ARG A 46 -12.84 -2.01 12.49
N LEU A 47 -12.79 -2.10 11.17
CA LEU A 47 -11.63 -2.57 10.45
C LEU A 47 -10.65 -1.41 10.21
N TYR A 48 -9.40 -1.69 10.51
CA TYR A 48 -8.26 -0.79 10.31
C TYR A 48 -7.24 -1.45 9.39
N MET A 49 -6.37 -0.63 8.83
CA MET A 49 -5.22 -1.02 8.03
C MET A 49 -3.97 -0.39 8.62
N LEU A 50 -2.85 -1.11 8.55
CA LEU A 50 -1.54 -0.52 8.83
C LEU A 50 -1.26 0.52 7.73
N SER A 51 -1.15 1.82 8.05
CA SER A 51 -1.20 2.90 7.04
C SER A 51 -0.14 2.78 5.93
N THR A 52 0.95 2.07 6.18
CA THR A 52 1.96 1.81 5.14
C THR A 52 1.46 0.90 4.04
N GLU A 53 0.59 -0.07 4.33
CA GLU A 53 0.09 -1.05 3.35
C GLU A 53 -0.79 -0.40 2.26
N PRO A 54 -1.88 0.34 2.57
CA PRO A 54 -2.66 1.02 1.53
C PRO A 54 -1.83 2.07 0.81
N ALA A 55 -0.91 2.76 1.50
CA ALA A 55 0.04 3.68 0.86
C ALA A 55 0.85 2.97 -0.23
N ARG A 56 1.41 1.78 0.03
CA ARG A 56 2.11 1.01 -1.03
C ARG A 56 1.18 0.55 -2.14
N CYS A 57 0.01 0.05 -1.75
CA CYS A 57 -1.01 -0.45 -2.67
C CYS A 57 -1.40 0.58 -3.74
N ILE A 58 -1.40 1.86 -3.37
CA ILE A 58 -1.74 2.97 -4.26
C ILE A 58 -0.53 3.79 -4.75
N GLY A 59 0.69 3.27 -4.57
CA GLY A 59 1.92 3.81 -5.17
C GLY A 59 2.66 4.89 -4.38
N PHE A 60 2.33 5.12 -3.11
CA PHE A 60 3.05 6.04 -2.23
C PHE A 60 4.20 5.33 -1.52
N ARG A 61 5.37 5.97 -1.45
CA ARG A 61 6.58 5.40 -0.82
C ARG A 61 6.43 5.12 0.67
N ASP A 62 5.74 6.00 1.37
CA ASP A 62 5.57 5.96 2.82
C ASP A 62 4.22 6.54 3.21
N SER A 63 3.81 6.26 4.45
CA SER A 63 2.55 6.77 4.99
C SER A 63 2.55 8.29 5.21
N TYR A 64 3.72 8.94 5.29
CA TYR A 64 3.77 10.38 5.52
C TYR A 64 3.26 11.15 4.30
N LEU A 65 3.78 10.84 3.11
CA LEU A 65 3.29 11.43 1.86
C LEU A 65 1.83 11.07 1.57
N PHE A 66 1.42 9.87 1.96
CA PHE A 66 0.04 9.39 1.85
C PHE A 66 -0.94 10.33 2.56
N PHE A 67 -0.73 10.59 3.85
CA PHE A 67 -1.60 11.50 4.62
C PHE A 67 -1.43 12.98 4.24
N GLN A 68 -0.25 13.39 3.76
CA GLN A 68 -0.05 14.76 3.29
C GLN A 68 -0.88 15.06 2.03
N LYS A 69 -0.99 14.10 1.12
CA LYS A 69 -1.76 14.23 -0.12
C LYS A 69 -3.25 13.97 0.09
N HIS A 70 -3.60 13.02 0.94
CA HIS A 70 -4.99 12.61 1.20
C HIS A 70 -5.47 13.11 2.55
N LYS A 71 -5.85 14.39 2.60
CA LYS A 71 -6.23 15.10 3.85
C LYS A 71 -7.52 14.59 4.50
N MET A 72 -8.35 13.85 3.75
CA MET A 72 -9.57 13.22 4.27
C MET A 72 -9.27 11.92 5.04
N LEU A 73 -8.03 11.44 5.02
CA LEU A 73 -7.62 10.28 5.81
C LEU A 73 -7.11 10.73 7.18
N TYR A 74 -7.69 10.16 8.22
CA TYR A 74 -7.28 10.41 9.59
C TYR A 74 -6.21 9.39 10.02
N LYS A 75 -5.05 9.89 10.44
CA LYS A 75 -3.95 9.04 10.94
C LYS A 75 -4.10 8.82 12.43
N ILE A 76 -4.16 7.55 12.83
CA ILE A 76 -4.22 7.14 14.22
C ILE A 76 -2.86 6.54 14.60
N ILE A 77 -2.31 6.94 15.73
CA ILE A 77 -1.17 6.24 16.35
C ILE A 77 -1.74 5.34 17.44
N ILE A 78 -1.49 4.03 17.35
CA ILE A 78 -1.95 3.07 18.36
C ILE A 78 -1.07 3.11 19.60
N ASP A 79 -1.67 2.81 20.75
CA ASP A 79 -0.95 2.69 22.03
C ASP A 79 -0.18 1.36 22.13
N ASP A 80 0.56 1.22 23.24
CA ASP A 80 1.43 0.07 23.48
C ASP A 80 0.67 -1.23 23.70
N ASP A 81 -0.54 -1.20 24.27
CA ASP A 81 -1.33 -2.39 24.57
C ASP A 81 -1.98 -2.93 23.29
N ALA A 82 -2.60 -2.06 22.50
CA ALA A 82 -3.08 -2.39 21.16
C ALA A 82 -1.94 -2.92 20.27
N LYS A 83 -0.76 -2.30 20.34
CA LYS A 83 0.41 -2.78 19.59
C LYS A 83 0.88 -4.17 20.05
N ARG A 84 0.84 -4.47 21.35
CA ARG A 84 1.15 -5.82 21.88
C ARG A 84 0.13 -6.84 21.38
N ASP A 85 -1.16 -6.54 21.43
CA ASP A 85 -2.23 -7.40 20.87
C ASP A 85 -1.98 -7.71 19.38
N LEU A 86 -1.64 -6.70 18.58
CA LEU A 86 -1.35 -6.92 17.15
C LEU A 86 -0.10 -7.77 16.91
N ILE A 87 0.89 -7.74 17.82
CA ILE A 87 2.06 -8.61 17.76
C ILE A 87 1.68 -10.05 18.15
N GLU A 88 0.92 -10.22 19.23
CA GLU A 88 0.47 -11.53 19.73
C GLU A 88 -0.45 -12.25 18.73
N ARG A 89 -1.19 -11.49 17.93
CA ARG A 89 -2.04 -11.98 16.83
C ARG A 89 -1.29 -12.13 15.49
N ASP A 90 0.03 -11.97 15.48
CA ASP A 90 0.89 -12.05 14.28
C ASP A 90 0.50 -11.09 13.13
N ILE A 91 -0.20 -9.99 13.44
CA ILE A 91 -0.61 -8.98 12.44
C ILE A 91 0.58 -8.09 12.06
N ILE A 92 1.40 -7.75 13.06
CA ILE A 92 2.64 -6.99 12.91
C ILE A 92 3.80 -7.73 13.58
N PRO A 93 5.05 -7.58 13.10
CA PRO A 93 6.17 -8.33 13.64
C PRO A 93 6.65 -7.73 14.97
N HIS A 94 7.28 -8.56 15.81
CA HIS A 94 7.85 -8.11 17.09
C HIS A 94 8.84 -6.93 16.96
N SER A 95 9.53 -6.82 15.81
CA SER A 95 10.46 -5.72 15.51
C SER A 95 9.80 -4.33 15.52
N TYR A 96 8.47 -4.25 15.49
CA TYR A 96 7.71 -3.00 15.51
C TYR A 96 7.40 -2.50 16.93
N LYS A 97 7.70 -3.28 17.98
CA LYS A 97 7.45 -2.92 19.38
C LYS A 97 7.99 -1.54 19.77
N GLY A 98 9.18 -1.18 19.29
CA GLY A 98 9.84 0.11 19.58
C GLY A 98 9.49 1.26 18.63
N ARG A 99 8.53 1.08 17.70
CA ARG A 99 8.18 2.09 16.69
C ARG A 99 6.77 2.62 16.93
N ALA A 100 6.55 3.88 16.58
CA ALA A 100 5.21 4.44 16.48
C ALA A 100 4.51 3.82 15.27
N ILE A 101 3.34 3.20 15.50
CA ILE A 101 2.59 2.50 14.46
C ILE A 101 1.37 3.33 14.09
N GLY A 102 1.31 3.72 12.81
CA GLY A 102 0.19 4.44 12.22
C GLY A 102 -0.82 3.49 11.58
N VAL A 103 -2.10 3.68 11.89
CA VAL A 103 -3.23 2.98 11.28
C VAL A 103 -4.25 3.97 10.73
N VAL A 104 -5.14 3.48 9.87
CA VAL A 104 -6.26 4.22 9.26
C VAL A 104 -7.45 3.27 9.13
N THR A 105 -8.67 3.78 9.17
CA THR A 105 -9.86 2.93 9.01
C THR A 105 -9.99 2.42 7.58
N ALA A 106 -10.44 1.18 7.41
CA ALA A 106 -10.63 0.55 6.11
C ALA A 106 -11.69 1.29 5.27
N ARG A 107 -12.76 1.78 5.92
CA ARG A 107 -13.82 2.55 5.26
C ARG A 107 -13.29 3.85 4.68
N SER A 108 -12.51 4.65 5.43
CA SER A 108 -11.94 5.89 4.90
C SER A 108 -11.03 5.65 3.70
N VAL A 109 -10.23 4.56 3.72
CA VAL A 109 -9.42 4.18 2.56
C VAL A 109 -10.29 3.82 1.36
N PHE A 110 -11.38 3.07 1.55
CA PHE A 110 -12.33 2.78 0.46
C PHE A 110 -13.02 4.02 -0.07
N ARG A 111 -13.44 4.95 0.80
CA ARG A 111 -14.06 6.22 0.38
C ARG A 111 -13.13 7.06 -0.49
N GLU A 112 -11.83 7.08 -0.15
CA GLU A 112 -10.83 7.87 -0.87
C GLU A 112 -10.39 7.21 -2.19
N PHE A 113 -10.27 5.88 -2.23
CA PHE A 113 -9.64 5.17 -3.37
C PHE A 113 -10.55 4.25 -4.17
N GLY A 114 -11.74 3.96 -3.66
CA GLY A 114 -12.76 3.18 -4.33
C GLY A 114 -12.22 1.88 -4.93
N ALA A 115 -12.39 1.73 -6.24
CA ALA A 115 -12.02 0.52 -6.97
C ALA A 115 -10.52 0.17 -6.86
N LYS A 116 -9.62 1.14 -6.59
CA LYS A 116 -8.16 0.91 -6.55
C LYS A 116 -7.68 0.10 -5.35
N ILE A 117 -8.46 0.05 -4.26
CA ILE A 117 -8.14 -0.73 -3.06
C ILE A 117 -8.88 -2.08 -3.01
N VAL A 118 -9.77 -2.33 -3.98
CA VAL A 118 -10.54 -3.57 -4.11
C VAL A 118 -9.84 -4.53 -5.07
N ILE A 119 -9.77 -5.81 -4.69
CA ILE A 119 -9.19 -6.86 -5.53
C ILE A 119 -9.98 -6.96 -6.84
N GLY A 120 -9.31 -6.79 -7.98
CA GLY A 120 -9.95 -6.78 -9.29
C GLY A 120 -11.01 -5.69 -9.46
N GLY A 121 -10.90 -4.61 -8.69
CA GLY A 121 -11.89 -3.53 -8.68
C GLY A 121 -12.08 -2.88 -10.05
N ARG A 122 -13.34 -2.64 -10.41
CA ARG A 122 -13.76 -1.99 -11.65
C ARG A 122 -14.10 -0.54 -11.42
N LYS A 123 -13.54 0.35 -12.25
CA LYS A 123 -13.80 1.80 -12.19
C LYS A 123 -15.29 2.07 -12.30
N VAL A 124 -15.74 3.13 -11.62
CA VAL A 124 -17.13 3.53 -11.45
C VAL A 124 -17.91 2.53 -10.58
N ILE A 125 -18.01 1.27 -11.01
CA ILE A 125 -18.81 0.21 -10.36
C ILE A 125 -18.36 -0.04 -8.92
N ASP A 126 -17.06 -0.07 -8.65
CA ASP A 126 -16.51 -0.35 -7.31
C ASP A 126 -15.99 0.91 -6.60
N ASP A 127 -16.19 2.09 -7.20
CA ASP A 127 -15.86 3.36 -6.55
C ASP A 127 -16.94 3.76 -5.53
N TYR A 128 -16.52 4.36 -4.42
CA TYR A 128 -17.48 4.85 -3.42
C TYR A 128 -18.31 6.02 -3.95
N ASP A 129 -17.68 6.91 -4.73
CA ASP A 129 -18.35 8.03 -5.43
C ASP A 129 -18.30 7.77 -6.94
N GLU A 130 -19.36 7.15 -7.46
CA GLU A 130 -19.48 6.83 -8.89
C GLU A 130 -19.52 8.08 -9.75
N LYS A 131 -20.15 9.16 -9.26
CA LYS A 131 -20.28 10.42 -9.99
C LYS A 131 -18.92 11.09 -10.15
N ALA A 132 -18.14 11.17 -9.06
CA ALA A 132 -16.78 11.69 -9.13
C ALA A 132 -15.87 10.85 -10.04
N ALA A 133 -16.09 9.53 -10.13
CA ALA A 133 -15.37 8.67 -11.07
C ALA A 133 -15.73 8.98 -12.53
N LEU A 134 -17.02 9.15 -12.84
CA LEU A 134 -17.49 9.54 -14.17
C LEU A 134 -16.99 10.93 -14.57
N GLU A 135 -17.02 11.91 -13.66
CA GLU A 135 -16.52 13.28 -13.90
C GLU A 135 -15.01 13.31 -14.15
N ARG A 136 -14.25 12.37 -13.57
CA ARG A 136 -12.82 12.18 -13.86
C ARG A 136 -12.57 11.61 -15.26
N GLY A 137 -13.61 11.13 -15.95
CA GLY A 137 -13.53 10.51 -17.27
C GLY A 137 -13.17 9.02 -17.22
N ASP A 138 -13.41 8.35 -16.09
CA ASP A 138 -13.20 6.91 -16.02
C ASP A 138 -14.24 6.17 -16.87
N THR A 139 -13.78 5.14 -17.59
CA THR A 139 -14.66 4.25 -18.34
C THR A 139 -15.20 3.17 -17.41
N GLU A 140 -16.53 3.10 -17.30
CA GLU A 140 -17.22 2.14 -16.46
C GLU A 140 -16.81 0.69 -16.79
N GLY A 141 -16.53 -0.10 -15.74
CA GLY A 141 -16.22 -1.52 -15.88
C GLY A 141 -14.75 -1.85 -16.19
N GLU A 142 -13.93 -0.86 -16.56
CA GLU A 142 -12.49 -1.08 -16.72
C GLU A 142 -11.83 -1.44 -15.39
N LEU A 143 -10.77 -2.25 -15.45
CA LEU A 143 -9.95 -2.53 -14.28
C LEU A 143 -9.29 -1.24 -13.77
N ALA A 144 -9.45 -0.96 -12.47
CA ALA A 144 -8.86 0.20 -11.83
C ALA A 144 -7.33 0.09 -11.73
N VAL A 145 -6.82 -1.13 -11.58
CA VAL A 145 -5.38 -1.45 -11.53
C VAL A 145 -5.11 -2.65 -12.42
N PRO A 146 -4.64 -2.46 -13.67
CA PRO A 146 -4.41 -3.54 -14.64
C PRO A 146 -3.41 -4.63 -14.16
N GLU A 147 -2.49 -4.26 -13.27
CA GLU A 147 -1.50 -5.16 -12.67
C GLU A 147 -2.10 -6.01 -11.55
N ASP A 148 -3.30 -5.68 -11.06
CA ASP A 148 -4.01 -6.39 -10.01
C ASP A 148 -4.66 -7.66 -10.56
N ARG A 149 -3.85 -8.69 -10.77
CA ARG A 149 -4.31 -9.96 -11.32
C ARG A 149 -4.79 -10.87 -10.20
N LEU A 150 -6.01 -11.37 -10.37
CA LEU A 150 -6.53 -12.45 -9.55
C LEU A 150 -5.61 -13.68 -9.69
N PRO A 151 -5.35 -14.38 -8.57
CA PRO A 151 -4.63 -15.63 -8.63
C PRO A 151 -5.43 -16.68 -9.43
N PRO A 152 -4.79 -17.75 -9.92
CA PRO A 152 -5.47 -18.88 -10.53
C PRO A 152 -6.55 -19.47 -9.60
N ALA A 153 -7.52 -20.18 -10.19
CA ALA A 153 -8.57 -20.83 -9.41
C ALA A 153 -7.97 -21.79 -8.36
N GLY A 154 -8.32 -21.58 -7.09
CA GLY A 154 -7.84 -22.38 -5.95
C GLY A 154 -6.66 -21.77 -5.19
N GLU A 155 -6.08 -20.68 -5.67
CA GLU A 155 -5.06 -19.91 -4.95
C GLU A 155 -5.66 -18.67 -4.28
N GLU A 156 -5.21 -18.36 -3.07
CA GLU A 156 -5.64 -17.15 -2.35
C GLU A 156 -4.92 -15.90 -2.86
N TYR A 157 -5.63 -14.77 -2.87
CA TYR A 157 -5.02 -13.49 -3.22
C TYR A 157 -3.96 -13.08 -2.19
N ASN A 158 -2.75 -12.77 -2.64
CA ASN A 158 -1.64 -12.41 -1.77
C ASN A 158 -1.76 -10.97 -1.23
N ARG A 159 -2.52 -10.79 -0.13
CA ARG A 159 -2.62 -9.50 0.58
C ARG A 159 -1.32 -9.09 1.28
N ASN A 160 -0.37 -10.02 1.44
CA ASN A 160 0.93 -9.75 2.06
C ASN A 160 1.90 -9.02 1.12
N GLN A 161 1.58 -8.87 -0.17
CA GLN A 161 2.48 -8.24 -1.14
C GLN A 161 2.84 -6.77 -0.85
N TYR A 162 2.04 -6.09 -0.02
CA TYR A 162 2.26 -4.69 0.41
C TYR A 162 2.89 -4.56 1.80
N VAL A 163 3.17 -5.69 2.44
CA VAL A 163 3.68 -5.76 3.80
C VAL A 163 5.20 -5.67 3.81
N ALA A 164 5.73 -4.68 4.53
CA ALA A 164 7.15 -4.34 4.48
C ALA A 164 8.08 -5.52 4.80
N TRP A 165 7.77 -6.29 5.85
CA TRP A 165 8.60 -7.42 6.29
C TRP A 165 8.40 -8.69 5.45
N HIS A 166 7.45 -8.71 4.53
CA HIS A 166 7.32 -9.74 3.49
C HIS A 166 8.06 -9.36 2.19
N GLY A 167 8.90 -8.32 2.23
CA GLY A 167 9.72 -7.90 1.07
C GLY A 167 9.07 -6.82 0.20
N ALA A 168 7.94 -6.23 0.63
CA ALA A 168 7.27 -5.17 -0.13
C ALA A 168 8.11 -3.89 -0.32
N SER A 169 9.26 -3.76 0.35
CA SER A 169 10.24 -2.71 0.04
C SER A 169 10.76 -2.79 -1.40
N ALA A 170 10.74 -3.98 -2.03
CA ALA A 170 11.12 -4.19 -3.43
C ALA A 170 10.15 -3.56 -4.45
N VAL A 171 8.90 -3.28 -4.06
CA VAL A 171 7.90 -2.64 -4.94
C VAL A 171 8.34 -1.25 -5.41
N TYR A 172 9.28 -0.61 -4.71
CA TYR A 172 9.87 0.68 -5.10
C TYR A 172 11.25 0.59 -5.75
N HIS A 173 11.87 -0.60 -5.78
CA HIS A 173 13.19 -0.76 -6.39
C HIS A 173 13.14 -0.89 -7.92
N THR A 174 11.95 -0.81 -8.53
CA THR A 174 11.75 -0.75 -9.99
C THR A 174 11.74 0.68 -10.55
N GLY A 175 11.91 1.71 -9.72
CA GLY A 175 12.23 3.05 -10.19
C GLY A 175 13.74 3.21 -10.39
N ALA A 176 14.22 3.05 -11.61
CA ALA A 176 15.49 3.68 -11.99
C ALA A 176 15.42 5.16 -11.57
N PRO A 177 16.45 5.71 -10.90
CA PRO A 177 16.40 7.07 -10.41
C PRO A 177 16.14 8.03 -11.58
N SER A 178 15.08 8.82 -11.48
CA SER A 178 14.75 9.92 -12.38
C SER A 178 15.73 11.07 -12.16
N VAL A 179 16.99 10.85 -12.52
CA VAL A 179 18.00 11.90 -12.68
C VAL A 179 18.27 11.97 -14.18
N PRO A 180 18.29 13.16 -14.81
CA PRO A 180 18.63 13.26 -16.22
C PRO A 180 20.04 12.71 -16.42
N LEU A 181 20.16 11.62 -17.19
CA LEU A 181 21.45 11.11 -17.61
C LEU A 181 22.09 12.16 -18.53
N PRO A 182 23.33 12.61 -18.29
CA PRO A 182 24.06 13.35 -19.29
C PRO A 182 24.26 12.44 -20.51
N VAL A 183 23.90 12.97 -21.67
CA VAL A 183 24.02 12.34 -22.99
C VAL A 183 25.47 11.90 -23.21
N GLY A 184 25.70 10.60 -23.39
CA GLY A 184 27.02 10.11 -23.80
C GLY A 184 27.27 8.60 -23.70
N LYS A 185 26.99 7.91 -24.81
CA LYS A 185 27.61 6.65 -25.30
C LYS A 185 27.37 5.30 -24.59
N ALA A 186 26.68 4.46 -25.36
CA ALA A 186 26.94 3.05 -25.72
C ALA A 186 27.14 1.97 -24.63
N LEU A 187 26.36 0.91 -24.83
CA LEU A 187 26.39 -0.42 -24.20
C LEU A 187 27.80 -1.01 -24.08
N ASP A 188 28.17 -1.58 -22.92
CA ASP A 188 28.90 -2.85 -22.90
C ASP A 188 28.88 -3.58 -21.55
N GLN A 189 29.26 -4.85 -21.63
CA GLN A 189 28.98 -6.02 -20.81
C GLN A 189 29.43 -5.99 -19.34
N LYS A 190 28.75 -6.85 -18.54
CA LYS A 190 29.05 -7.26 -17.16
C LYS A 190 30.55 -7.33 -16.86
N LYS A 191 31.08 -6.37 -16.09
CA LYS A 191 32.37 -6.53 -15.40
C LYS A 191 32.15 -7.25 -14.07
N ARG A 192 32.62 -8.50 -13.96
CA ARG A 192 32.86 -9.16 -12.67
C ARG A 192 33.98 -8.39 -11.97
N LYS A 193 33.68 -7.77 -10.81
CA LYS A 193 34.71 -7.17 -9.95
C LYS A 193 35.47 -8.30 -9.23
N VAL A 194 36.75 -8.45 -9.54
CA VAL A 194 37.69 -9.26 -8.75
C VAL A 194 38.41 -8.31 -7.79
N THR A 195 38.38 -8.63 -6.50
CA THR A 195 39.06 -7.85 -5.46
C THR A 195 40.57 -8.08 -5.54
N VAL A 196 41.36 -7.02 -5.71
CA VAL A 196 42.82 -7.10 -5.75
C VAL A 196 43.35 -7.25 -4.32
N THR A 197 44.09 -8.33 -4.06
CA THR A 197 44.86 -8.59 -2.84
C THR A 197 46.35 -8.60 -3.18
N GLY A 198 47.21 -8.56 -2.13
CA GLY A 198 48.67 -8.49 -2.30
C GLY A 198 49.26 -9.57 -3.23
N ASP A 199 48.66 -10.77 -3.24
CA ASP A 199 49.13 -11.89 -4.05
C ASP A 199 48.66 -11.84 -5.52
N ASN A 200 47.57 -11.12 -5.83
CA ASN A 200 47.01 -11.02 -7.19
C ASN A 200 47.38 -9.71 -7.91
N TRP A 201 47.98 -8.74 -7.21
CA TRP A 201 48.25 -7.41 -7.78
C TRP A 201 49.11 -7.48 -9.05
N MET A 202 50.23 -8.20 -9.03
CA MET A 202 51.14 -8.23 -10.19
C MET A 202 50.49 -8.84 -11.44
N ILE A 203 49.57 -9.79 -11.28
CA ILE A 203 48.88 -10.45 -12.41
C ILE A 203 47.81 -9.53 -13.00
N GLU A 204 47.06 -8.83 -12.17
CA GLU A 204 46.05 -7.87 -12.66
C GLU A 204 46.72 -6.65 -13.31
N HIS A 205 47.82 -6.15 -12.77
CA HIS A 205 48.53 -5.01 -13.34
C HIS A 205 49.16 -5.34 -14.72
N ALA A 206 49.64 -6.58 -14.90
CA ALA A 206 50.15 -7.07 -16.18
C ALA A 206 49.06 -7.32 -17.23
N ARG A 207 47.79 -7.42 -16.83
CA ARG A 207 46.63 -7.53 -17.74
C ARG A 207 46.09 -6.17 -18.16
N GLU A 208 46.36 -5.12 -17.40
CA GLU A 208 45.91 -3.74 -17.69
C GLU A 208 46.93 -2.90 -18.48
N THR A 209 48.09 -3.46 -18.84
CA THR A 209 49.12 -2.81 -19.69
C THR A 209 49.15 -3.48 -21.07
#